data_AF-A0AAW7FFY2-F1
#
_entry.id   AF-A0AAW7FFY2-F1
#
_cell.length_a   1.000
_cell.length_b   1.000
_cell.length_c   1.000
_cell.angle_alpha   90.00
_cell.angle_beta   90.00
_cell.angle_gamma   90.00
#
_symmetry.space_group_name_H-M   'P 1'
#
loop_
_entity.id
_entity.type
_entity.pdbx_description
1 polymer ?
#
loop_
_entity_poly.entity_id
_entity_poly.type
_entity_poly.pdbx_seq_one_letter_code
_entity_poly.pdbx_strand_id
1 'polypeptide(L)'
;MNDIPFVTFTSDPIEGEVSQALSLYKIALIKTNYRNFWHRLLCKLRDKEALENECILVKQEIRCRDVINQSDAHREMLKILISQQPSDIRQRDQFSRLLEPSSTNALYREHSDDK
;
A
#
# COMPACT_ATOMS: atom_id res chain seq x y z
N MET A 1 19.73 -0.32 13.92
CA MET A 1 19.18 1.06 13.93
C MET A 1 17.84 0.98 13.24
N ASN A 2 16.76 0.99 14.03
CA ASN A 2 15.39 0.85 13.55
C ASN A 2 14.77 2.25 13.56
N ASP A 3 15.02 3.03 12.52
CA ASP A 3 14.32 4.29 12.29
C ASP A 3 12.96 3.99 11.69
N ILE A 4 11.97 3.82 12.56
CA ILE A 4 10.56 3.80 12.21
C ILE A 4 10.23 5.23 11.72
N PRO A 5 9.74 5.43 10.48
CA PRO A 5 9.59 6.77 9.95
C PRO A 5 8.43 7.49 10.65
N PHE A 6 8.80 8.55 11.37
CA PHE A 6 8.15 9.85 11.46
C PHE A 6 6.62 9.84 11.26
N VAL A 7 5.87 9.88 12.36
CA VAL A 7 4.50 10.37 12.34
C VAL A 7 4.58 11.88 12.09
N THR A 8 4.44 12.29 10.84
CA THR A 8 4.29 13.69 10.45
C THR A 8 2.98 14.20 11.05
N PHE A 9 3.02 14.96 12.15
CA PHE A 9 1.86 15.72 12.61
C PHE A 9 1.69 16.91 11.68
N THR A 10 1.07 16.68 10.53
CA THR A 10 0.69 17.74 9.59
C THR A 10 -0.60 18.40 10.06
N SER A 11 -0.70 19.71 9.88
CA SER A 11 -1.93 20.47 10.16
C SER A 11 -2.94 20.38 9.00
N ASP A 12 -2.54 19.76 7.88
CA ASP A 12 -3.44 19.45 6.77
C ASP A 12 -4.04 18.05 6.97
N PRO A 13 -5.37 17.93 7.19
CA PRO A 13 -6.01 16.64 7.38
C PRO A 13 -5.82 15.70 6.17
N ILE A 14 -5.77 16.22 4.95
CA ILE A 14 -5.61 15.41 3.73
C ILE A 14 -4.21 14.81 3.67
N GLU A 15 -3.18 15.60 3.95
CA GLU A 15 -1.81 15.10 4.05
C GLU A 15 -1.71 14.03 5.14
N GLY A 16 -2.36 14.23 6.29
CA GLY A 16 -2.38 13.29 7.41
C GLY A 16 -2.97 11.93 7.02
N GLU A 17 -4.13 11.95 6.37
CA GLU A 17 -4.82 10.74 5.91
C GLU A 17 -4.01 9.99 4.83
N VAL A 18 -3.54 10.70 3.81
CA VAL A 18 -2.77 10.09 2.71
C VAL A 18 -1.43 9.56 3.21
N SER A 19 -0.71 10.33 4.04
CA SER A 19 0.58 9.89 4.59
C SER A 19 0.44 8.68 5.52
N GLN A 20 -0.58 8.67 6.38
CA GLN A 20 -0.86 7.53 7.26
C GLN A 20 -1.19 6.28 6.43
N ALA A 21 -2.09 6.38 5.44
CA ALA A 21 -2.45 5.25 4.59
C ALA A 21 -1.23 4.70 3.83
N LEU A 22 -0.40 5.58 3.27
CA LEU A 22 0.85 5.19 2.59
C LEU A 22 1.86 4.53 3.53
N SER A 23 1.99 5.02 4.76
CA SER A 23 2.91 4.43 5.75
C SER A 23 2.53 2.98 6.08
N LEU A 24 1.24 2.71 6.28
CA LEU A 24 0.73 1.37 6.57
C LEU A 24 0.90 0.44 5.37
N TYR A 25 0.62 0.94 4.16
CA TYR A 25 0.86 0.20 2.94
C TYR A 25 2.35 -0.13 2.75
N LYS A 26 3.24 0.82 3.01
CA LYS A 26 4.70 0.62 2.96
C LYS A 26 5.17 -0.46 3.93
N ILE A 27 4.70 -0.42 5.17
CA ILE A 27 5.03 -1.45 6.18
C ILE A 27 4.60 -2.83 5.67
N ALA A 28 3.42 -2.94 5.07
CA ALA A 28 2.95 -4.20 4.51
C ALA A 28 3.79 -4.65 3.29
N LEU A 29 4.23 -3.73 2.43
CA LEU A 29 5.17 -4.04 1.34
C LEU A 29 6.49 -4.58 1.88
N ILE A 30 7.06 -3.96 2.92
CA ILE A 30 8.31 -4.43 3.54
C ILE A 30 8.12 -5.83 4.14
N LYS A 31 7.00 -6.10 4.83
CA LYS A 31 6.70 -7.43 5.39
C LYS A 31 6.60 -8.54 4.35
N THR A 32 6.15 -8.22 3.14
CA THR A 32 6.12 -9.15 2.00
C THR A 32 7.41 -9.13 1.18
N ASN A 33 8.46 -8.46 1.68
CA ASN A 33 9.71 -8.24 0.97
C ASN A 33 9.47 -7.71 -0.45
N TYR A 34 8.57 -6.73 -0.57
CA TYR A 34 8.10 -6.14 -1.83
C TYR A 34 7.56 -7.17 -2.83
N ARG A 35 6.90 -8.22 -2.34
CA ARG A 35 6.39 -9.36 -3.12
C ARG A 35 7.45 -9.98 -4.04
N ASN A 36 8.69 -10.06 -3.56
CA ASN A 36 9.78 -10.63 -4.34
C ASN A 36 9.61 -12.14 -4.59
N PHE A 37 10.56 -12.74 -5.31
CA PHE A 37 10.50 -14.15 -5.68
C PHE A 37 10.32 -15.10 -4.48
N TRP A 38 11.03 -14.85 -3.38
CA TRP A 38 10.97 -15.70 -2.19
C TRP A 38 9.61 -15.65 -1.50
N HIS A 39 9.03 -14.46 -1.35
CA HIS A 39 7.69 -14.32 -0.80
C HIS A 39 6.67 -15.07 -1.65
N ARG A 40 6.74 -14.93 -2.99
CA ARG A 40 5.85 -15.66 -3.91
C ARG A 40 6.02 -17.17 -3.80
N LEU A 41 7.25 -17.66 -3.62
CA LEU A 41 7.51 -19.09 -3.44
C LEU A 41 6.91 -19.59 -2.12
N LEU A 42 7.09 -18.87 -1.02
CA LEU A 42 6.51 -19.21 0.28
C LEU A 42 4.97 -19.24 0.23
N CYS A 43 4.35 -18.25 -0.42
CA CYS A 43 2.89 -18.27 -0.64
C CYS A 43 2.44 -19.51 -1.43
N LYS A 44 3.18 -19.91 -2.49
CA LYS A 44 2.87 -21.13 -3.26
C LYS A 44 3.00 -22.40 -2.42
N LEU A 45 3.93 -22.42 -1.48
CA LEU A 45 4.11 -23.51 -0.51
C LEU A 45 3.11 -23.45 0.65
N ARG A 46 2.13 -22.53 0.60
CA ARG A 46 1.12 -22.30 1.64
C ARG A 46 1.72 -22.01 3.01
N ASP A 47 2.88 -21.35 3.03
CA ASP A 47 3.43 -20.83 4.27
C ASP A 47 2.44 -19.84 4.92
N LYS A 48 2.12 -20.08 6.18
CA LYS A 48 1.06 -19.35 6.87
C LYS A 48 1.40 -17.87 7.05
N GLU A 49 2.65 -17.59 7.42
CA GLU A 49 3.12 -16.23 7.65
C GLU A 49 3.16 -15.43 6.35
N ALA A 50 3.66 -16.02 5.27
CA ALA A 50 3.68 -15.40 3.95
C ALA A 50 2.26 -15.08 3.46
N LEU A 51 1.31 -16.00 3.63
CA LEU A 51 -0.09 -15.77 3.26
C LEU A 51 -0.77 -14.70 4.13
N GLU A 52 -0.49 -14.66 5.43
CA GLU A 52 -1.03 -13.63 6.33
C GLU A 52 -0.50 -12.23 5.95
N ASN A 53 0.81 -12.12 5.71
CA ASN A 53 1.42 -10.87 5.27
C ASN A 53 0.89 -10.43 3.89
N GLU A 54 0.65 -11.37 2.97
CA GLU A 54 0.01 -11.08 1.67
C GLU A 54 -1.42 -10.55 1.85
N CYS A 55 -2.21 -11.17 2.73
CA CYS A 55 -3.56 -10.71 3.05
C CYS A 55 -3.56 -9.30 3.66
N ILE A 56 -2.65 -9.02 4.58
CA ILE A 56 -2.48 -7.68 5.16
C ILE A 56 -2.12 -6.68 4.07
N LEU A 57 -1.18 -7.02 3.17
CA LEU A 57 -0.80 -6.15 2.07
C LEU A 57 -1.98 -5.80 1.17
N VAL A 58 -2.77 -6.79 0.74
CA VAL A 58 -3.96 -6.55 -0.08
C VAL A 58 -4.96 -5.64 0.63
N LYS A 59 -5.22 -5.87 1.93
CA LYS A 59 -6.12 -5.03 2.72
C LYS A 59 -5.64 -3.59 2.81
N GLN A 60 -4.35 -3.37 3.03
CA GLN A 60 -3.79 -2.01 3.08
C GLN A 60 -3.77 -1.36 1.70
N GLU A 61 -3.56 -2.12 0.63
CA GLU A 61 -3.63 -1.61 -0.75
C GLU A 61 -5.03 -1.06 -1.05
N ILE A 62 -6.08 -1.83 -0.73
CA ILE A 62 -7.48 -1.42 -0.91
C ILE A 62 -7.77 -0.16 -0.10
N ARG A 63 -7.47 -0.15 1.20
CA ARG A 63 -7.69 1.02 2.06
C ARG A 63 -6.96 2.26 1.58
N CYS A 64 -5.71 2.10 1.13
CA CYS A 64 -4.93 3.20 0.61
C CYS A 64 -5.55 3.75 -0.67
N ARG A 65 -6.00 2.89 -1.59
CA ARG A 65 -6.76 3.30 -2.77
C ARG A 65 -8.07 4.00 -2.41
N ASP A 66 -8.78 3.52 -1.40
CA ASP A 66 -10.03 4.16 -0.96
C ASP A 66 -9.77 5.59 -0.50
N VAL A 67 -8.75 5.81 0.35
CA VAL A 67 -8.33 7.15 0.81
C VAL A 67 -7.88 8.04 -0.37
N ILE A 68 -7.01 7.54 -1.23
CA ILE A 68 -6.49 8.30 -2.38
C ILE A 68 -7.61 8.70 -3.34
N ASN A 69 -8.65 7.87 -3.49
CA ASN A 69 -9.74 8.10 -4.43
C ASN A 69 -10.92 8.88 -3.82
N GLN A 70 -10.82 9.36 -2.57
CA GLN A 70 -11.89 10.16 -1.96
C GLN A 70 -12.10 11.50 -2.68
N SER A 71 -11.02 12.15 -3.13
CA SER A 71 -11.11 13.40 -3.88
C SER A 71 -9.87 13.67 -4.73
N ASP A 72 -9.96 14.61 -5.66
CA ASP A 72 -8.81 15.05 -6.46
C ASP A 72 -7.68 15.63 -5.59
N ALA A 73 -8.02 16.26 -4.46
CA ALA A 73 -7.02 16.77 -3.51
C ALA A 73 -6.19 15.63 -2.88
N HIS A 74 -6.80 14.48 -2.57
CA HIS A 74 -6.07 13.30 -2.07
C HIS A 74 -5.13 12.72 -3.13
N ARG A 75 -5.55 12.73 -4.40
CA ARG A 75 -4.72 12.29 -5.54
C ARG A 75 -3.54 13.23 -5.78
N GLU A 76 -3.75 14.54 -5.71
CA GLU A 76 -2.67 15.52 -5.83
C GLU A 76 -1.70 15.43 -4.64
N MET A 77 -2.22 15.25 -3.42
CA MET A 77 -1.39 15.04 -2.24
C MET A 77 -0.50 13.80 -2.39
N LEU A 78 -1.03 12.68 -2.91
CA LEU A 78 -0.21 11.51 -3.24
C LEU A 78 0.92 11.86 -4.21
N LYS A 79 0.63 12.61 -5.29
CA LYS A 79 1.66 12.99 -6.27
C LYS A 79 2.74 13.86 -5.63
N ILE A 80 2.37 14.78 -4.76
CA ILE A 80 3.30 15.62 -3.99
C ILE A 80 4.21 14.72 -3.13
N LEU A 81 3.64 13.82 -2.32
CA LEU A 81 4.41 12.91 -1.47
C LEU A 81 5.34 12.01 -2.28
N ILE A 82 4.88 11.46 -3.41
CA ILE A 82 5.72 10.69 -4.34
C ILE A 82 6.88 11.55 -4.85
N SER A 83 6.61 12.79 -5.25
CA SER A 83 7.61 13.71 -5.81
C SER A 83 8.73 14.06 -4.83
N GLN A 84 8.43 14.05 -3.52
CA GLN A 84 9.38 14.31 -2.44
C GLN A 84 10.25 13.08 -2.12
N GLN A 85 9.86 11.88 -2.53
CA GLN A 85 10.67 10.68 -2.29
C GLN A 85 11.93 10.66 -3.17
N PRO A 86 13.07 10.21 -2.61
CA PRO A 86 14.24 9.83 -3.40
C PRO A 86 13.89 8.85 -4.52
N SER A 87 14.58 8.95 -5.65
CA SER A 87 14.25 8.20 -6.86
C SER A 87 14.33 6.67 -6.68
N ASP A 88 15.29 6.20 -5.90
CA ASP A 88 15.48 4.78 -5.54
C ASP A 88 14.33 4.24 -4.69
N ILE A 89 13.86 5.01 -3.71
CA ILE A 89 12.70 4.67 -2.88
C ILE A 89 11.43 4.65 -3.72
N ARG A 90 11.24 5.65 -4.56
CA ARG A 90 10.06 5.75 -5.45
C ARG A 90 9.95 4.55 -6.39
N GLN A 91 11.07 4.09 -6.95
CA GLN A 91 11.13 2.92 -7.83
C GLN A 91 10.80 1.60 -7.11
N ARG A 92 11.11 1.51 -5.81
CA ARG A 92 10.79 0.34 -4.98
C ARG A 92 9.34 0.34 -4.52
N ASP A 93 8.89 1.47 -3.97
CA ASP A 93 7.55 1.60 -3.37
C ASP A 93 6.44 1.63 -4.43
N GLN A 94 6.72 2.20 -5.62
CA GLN A 94 5.82 2.21 -6.79
C GLN A 94 4.39 2.73 -6.48
N PHE A 95 4.27 3.67 -5.54
CA PHE A 95 2.99 4.23 -5.09
C PHE A 95 2.15 4.86 -6.21
N SER A 96 2.76 5.24 -7.34
CA SER A 96 2.03 5.72 -8.51
C SER A 96 1.00 4.70 -9.03
N ARG A 97 1.21 3.40 -8.80
CA ARG A 97 0.27 2.33 -9.16
C ARG A 97 -1.05 2.39 -8.39
N LEU A 98 -1.10 3.09 -7.27
CA LEU A 98 -2.33 3.28 -6.51
C LEU A 98 -3.32 4.19 -7.25
N LEU A 99 -2.84 5.00 -8.20
CA LEU A 99 -3.67 5.81 -9.09
C LEU A 99 -4.22 5.03 -10.30
N GLU A 100 -3.63 3.88 -10.61
CA GLU A 100 -4.12 3.01 -11.68
C GLU A 100 -5.33 2.21 -11.18
N PRO A 101 -6.39 2.04 -12.00
CA PRO A 101 -7.50 1.18 -11.63
C PRO A 101 -6.99 -0.23 -11.31
N SER A 102 -7.38 -0.77 -10.16
CA SER A 102 -6.90 -2.08 -9.73
C SER A 102 -7.40 -3.14 -10.71
N SER A 103 -6.48 -3.82 -11.38
CA SER A 103 -6.78 -5.02 -12.16
C SER A 103 -7.11 -6.22 -11.26
N THR A 104 -6.97 -6.07 -9.94
CA THR A 104 -7.27 -7.07 -8.91
C THR A 104 -8.73 -7.06 -8.44
N ASN A 105 -9.51 -6.01 -8.71
CA ASN A 105 -10.92 -5.91 -8.32
C ASN A 105 -11.83 -6.94 -9.00
N ALA A 106 -11.37 -7.62 -10.05
CA ALA A 106 -12.13 -8.67 -10.71
C ALA A 106 -12.13 -10.02 -9.96
N LEU A 107 -11.17 -10.26 -9.05
CA LEU A 107 -10.95 -11.59 -8.46
C LEU A 107 -11.39 -11.74 -6.99
N TYR A 108 -11.64 -10.64 -6.27
CA TYR A 108 -12.01 -10.68 -4.85
C TYR A 108 -13.44 -10.19 -4.55
N ARG A 109 -14.13 -9.59 -5.53
CA ARG A 109 -15.54 -9.18 -5.37
C ARG A 109 -16.51 -10.36 -5.44
N GLU A 110 -16.14 -11.46 -6.11
CA GLU A 110 -16.97 -12.67 -6.23
C GLU A 110 -16.93 -13.60 -4.99
N HIS A 111 -16.20 -13.26 -3.93
CA HIS A 111 -16.08 -14.10 -2.74
C HIS A 111 -16.61 -13.47 -1.44
N SER A 112 -17.25 -12.30 -1.52
CA SER A 112 -17.85 -11.65 -0.34
C SER A 112 -19.39 -11.64 -0.35
N ASP A 113 -20.04 -12.12 -1.42
CA ASP A 113 -21.50 -12.16 -1.53
C ASP A 113 -22.12 -13.54 -1.22
N ASP A 114 -21.32 -14.52 -0.81
CA ASP A 114 -21.80 -15.80 -0.27
C ASP A 114 -21.67 -15.81 1.26
N LYS A 115 -22.61 -15.16 1.95
CA LYS A 115 -23.05 -15.59 3.29
C LYS A 115 -24.39 -15.00 3.70
#